data_AF-C5G0K5-F1
#
_entry.id   AF-C5G0K5-F1
#
_cell.length_a   1.000
_cell.length_b   1.000
_cell.length_c   1.000
_cell.angle_alpha   90.00
_cell.angle_beta   90.00
_cell.angle_gamma   90.00
#
_symmetry.space_group_name_H-M   'P 1'
#
loop_
_entity.id
_entity.type
_entity.pdbx_description
1 polymer ?
#
loop_
_entity_poly.entity_id
_entity_poly.type
_entity_poly.pdbx_seq_one_letter_code
_entity_poly.pdbx_strand_id
1 'polypeptide(L)'
;MAPKHRGNMKYYAVVRGRINEPTIFSSWGDTYPRIVGYSNPKLLAFSNLKEARKYMKGSGITEYKIDIKEGAGQTAPLLGHGGFYAVAHGRVPGIYLDWRKAELQTKKFSGAYCEKFGTYAQAKDFIKSWNIACIEIYAKELYEHLSEGSHPRDVKLNNFKRQFVEQYQA
;
A
#
# COMPACT_ATOMS: atom_id res chain seq x y z
N MET A 1 -3.38 -11.74 -10.99
CA MET A 1 -4.66 -11.03 -11.21
C MET A 1 -4.86 -10.07 -10.04
N ALA A 2 -4.91 -8.76 -10.29
CA ALA A 2 -5.25 -7.80 -9.23
C ALA A 2 -6.74 -7.96 -8.86
N PRO A 3 -7.12 -7.88 -7.57
CA PRO A 3 -8.52 -8.04 -7.16
C PRO A 3 -9.40 -6.99 -7.84
N LYS A 4 -10.48 -7.43 -8.50
CA LYS A 4 -11.52 -6.53 -9.04
C LYS A 4 -12.28 -5.91 -7.85
N HIS A 5 -12.28 -4.59 -7.75
CA HIS A 5 -12.98 -3.82 -6.71
C HIS A 5 -14.50 -4.13 -6.70
N ARG A 6 -14.93 -5.02 -5.79
CA ARG A 6 -16.35 -5.27 -5.47
C ARG A 6 -16.69 -4.58 -4.15
N GLY A 7 -17.52 -3.54 -4.21
CA GLY A 7 -18.01 -2.78 -3.05
C GLY A 7 -16.93 -1.87 -2.44
N ASN A 8 -17.33 -0.69 -1.94
CA ASN A 8 -16.44 0.23 -1.22
C ASN A 8 -15.94 -0.45 0.07
N MET A 9 -14.92 -1.29 -0.04
CA MET A 9 -14.15 -1.82 1.08
C MET A 9 -13.29 -0.68 1.60
N LYS A 10 -13.52 -0.28 2.85
CA LYS A 10 -12.92 0.93 3.44
C LYS A 10 -11.97 0.63 4.58
N TYR A 11 -11.95 -0.60 5.10
CA TYR A 11 -11.17 -0.95 6.28
C TYR A 11 -10.41 -2.25 6.03
N TYR A 12 -9.09 -2.18 6.13
CA TYR A 12 -8.17 -3.27 5.91
C TYR A 12 -7.57 -3.68 7.26
N ALA A 13 -8.06 -4.75 7.83
CA ALA A 13 -7.54 -5.29 9.08
C ALA A 13 -6.32 -6.16 8.79
N VAL A 14 -5.12 -5.63 9.05
CA VAL A 14 -3.85 -6.31 8.83
C VAL A 14 -3.37 -6.89 10.15
N VAL A 15 -3.40 -8.22 10.26
CA VAL A 15 -2.91 -8.97 11.42
C VAL A 15 -1.44 -9.32 11.25
N ARG A 16 -0.99 -9.60 10.02
CA ARG A 16 0.40 -9.95 9.71
C ARG A 16 0.83 -9.38 8.37
N GLY A 17 2.00 -8.74 8.35
CA GLY A 17 2.65 -8.12 7.20
C GLY A 17 3.90 -7.37 7.65
N ARG A 18 4.42 -6.44 6.84
CA ARG A 18 5.43 -5.45 7.22
C ARG A 18 4.79 -4.33 8.07
N ILE A 19 4.33 -4.72 9.25
CA ILE A 19 3.72 -3.87 10.28
C ILE A 19 4.47 -4.07 11.60
N ASN A 20 4.45 -3.05 12.46
CA ASN A 20 5.00 -3.14 13.82
C ASN A 20 4.00 -3.77 14.79
N GLU A 21 2.72 -3.48 14.59
CA GLU A 21 1.61 -3.99 15.38
C GLU A 21 0.41 -4.23 14.47
N PRO A 22 -0.48 -5.18 14.79
CA PRO A 22 -1.74 -5.36 14.07
C PRO A 22 -2.48 -4.02 13.94
N THR A 23 -2.95 -3.71 12.74
CA THR A 23 -3.52 -2.39 12.44
C THR A 23 -4.72 -2.49 11.51
N ILE A 24 -5.78 -1.74 11.80
CA ILE A 24 -6.86 -1.50 10.84
C ILE A 24 -6.58 -0.20 10.10
N PHE A 25 -6.26 -0.29 8.81
CA PHE A 25 -6.05 0.86 7.94
C PHE A 25 -7.34 1.21 7.20
N SER A 26 -7.54 2.49 6.87
CA SER A 26 -8.62 2.91 5.96
C SER A 26 -8.17 3.27 4.53
N SER A 27 -6.87 3.13 4.27
CA SER A 27 -6.24 3.51 3.02
C SER A 27 -5.45 2.33 2.47
N TRP A 28 -5.70 2.02 1.19
CA TRP A 28 -4.92 1.02 0.50
C TRP A 28 -3.49 1.50 0.23
N GLY A 29 -3.27 2.82 0.19
CA GLY A 29 -1.94 3.42 0.11
C GLY A 29 -1.05 3.06 1.29
N ASP A 30 -1.61 2.92 2.50
CA ASP A 30 -0.86 2.42 3.66
C ASP A 30 -0.79 0.90 3.69
N THR A 31 -1.86 0.23 3.26
CA THR A 31 -1.99 -1.23 3.38
C THR A 31 -1.09 -1.97 2.41
N TYR A 32 -1.10 -1.58 1.13
CA TYR A 32 -0.44 -2.33 0.06
C TYR A 32 1.08 -2.48 0.25
N PRO A 33 1.85 -1.40 0.54
CA PRO A 33 3.30 -1.52 0.79
C PRO A 33 3.64 -2.53 1.89
N ARG A 34 2.74 -2.68 2.87
CA ARG A 34 2.94 -3.56 4.03
C ARG A 34 2.69 -5.03 3.72
N ILE A 35 2.02 -5.36 2.63
CA ILE A 35 1.64 -6.75 2.31
C ILE A 35 2.27 -7.25 1.01
N VAL A 36 2.63 -6.34 0.08
CA VAL A 36 3.11 -6.72 -1.26
C VAL A 36 4.42 -7.50 -1.19
N GLY A 37 4.45 -8.73 -1.70
CA GLY A 37 5.65 -9.57 -1.64
C GLY A 37 6.07 -10.01 -0.24
N TYR A 38 5.26 -9.75 0.79
CA TYR A 38 5.45 -10.36 2.11
C TYR A 38 5.01 -11.84 2.05
N SER A 39 5.73 -12.73 2.72
CA SER A 39 5.36 -14.16 2.73
C SER A 39 4.16 -14.39 3.65
N ASN A 40 3.06 -14.91 3.11
CA ASN A 40 1.83 -15.25 3.85
C ASN A 40 1.26 -14.10 4.70
N PRO A 41 0.95 -12.91 4.13
CA PRO A 41 0.30 -11.84 4.89
C PRO A 41 -1.08 -12.29 5.37
N LYS A 42 -1.48 -11.88 6.57
CA LYS A 42 -2.82 -12.14 7.12
C LYS A 42 -3.56 -10.82 7.21
N LEU A 43 -4.49 -10.61 6.29
CA LEU A 43 -5.39 -9.45 6.30
C LEU A 43 -6.78 -9.81 5.78
N LEU A 44 -7.76 -8.98 6.11
CA LEU A 44 -9.08 -9.02 5.48
C LEU A 44 -9.63 -7.60 5.32
N ALA A 45 -10.42 -7.39 4.26
CA ALA A 45 -11.01 -6.09 3.94
C ALA A 45 -12.52 -6.09 4.26
N PHE A 46 -13.00 -4.96 4.79
CA PHE A 46 -14.37 -4.79 5.29
C PHE A 46 -14.97 -3.48 4.82
N SER A 47 -16.29 -3.45 4.67
CA SER A 47 -17.05 -2.23 4.35
C SER A 47 -17.24 -1.31 5.56
N ASN A 48 -17.09 -1.83 6.77
CA ASN A 48 -17.29 -1.08 8.00
C ASN A 48 -16.27 -1.46 9.09
N LEU A 49 -16.00 -0.52 9.99
CA LEU A 49 -15.02 -0.68 11.05
C LEU A 49 -15.42 -1.76 12.07
N LYS A 50 -16.72 -1.94 12.32
CA LYS A 50 -17.22 -2.92 13.29
C LYS A 50 -16.85 -4.35 12.92
N GLU A 51 -17.02 -4.72 11.65
CA GLU A 51 -16.63 -6.04 11.15
C GLU A 51 -15.10 -6.22 11.14
N ALA A 52 -14.34 -5.17 10.79
CA ALA A 52 -12.88 -5.22 10.88
C ALA A 52 -12.38 -5.48 12.31
N ARG A 53 -13.00 -4.85 13.31
CA ARG A 53 -12.70 -5.10 14.73
C ARG A 53 -13.08 -6.51 15.16
N LYS A 54 -14.23 -7.02 14.71
CA LYS A 54 -14.66 -8.40 14.98
C LYS A 54 -13.66 -9.40 14.42
N TYR A 55 -13.12 -9.14 13.24
CA TYR A 55 -12.06 -9.96 12.65
C TYR A 55 -10.75 -9.93 13.42
N MET A 56 -10.31 -8.76 13.91
CA MET A 56 -9.13 -8.66 14.78
C MET A 56 -9.32 -9.55 16.03
N LYS A 57 -10.45 -9.38 16.73
CA LYS A 57 -10.78 -10.20 17.91
C LYS A 57 -10.83 -11.70 17.57
N GLY A 58 -11.51 -12.08 16.49
CA GLY A 58 -11.61 -13.46 16.02
C GLY A 58 -10.26 -14.05 15.57
N SER A 59 -9.28 -13.19 15.27
CA SER A 59 -7.90 -13.59 14.96
C SER A 59 -7.00 -13.70 16.20
N GLY A 60 -7.55 -13.53 17.41
CA GLY A 60 -6.80 -13.53 18.66
C GLY A 60 -6.08 -12.21 18.96
N ILE A 61 -6.39 -11.13 18.22
CA ILE A 61 -5.76 -9.83 18.39
C ILE A 61 -6.62 -8.95 19.29
N THR A 62 -6.12 -8.67 20.51
CA THR A 62 -6.78 -7.82 21.51
C THR A 62 -6.27 -6.38 21.49
N GLU A 63 -5.00 -6.18 21.14
CA GLU A 63 -4.36 -4.89 20.96
C GLU A 63 -4.05 -4.65 19.49
N TYR A 64 -4.54 -3.53 18.95
CA TYR A 64 -4.30 -3.14 17.57
C TYR A 64 -4.46 -1.64 17.41
N LYS A 65 -3.69 -1.08 16.48
CA LYS A 65 -3.83 0.31 16.06
C LYS A 65 -4.99 0.49 15.08
N ILE A 66 -5.55 1.69 15.06
CA ILE A 66 -6.55 2.11 14.09
C ILE A 66 -6.02 3.35 13.39
N ASP A 67 -5.77 3.22 12.09
CA ASP A 67 -5.26 4.28 11.24
C ASP A 67 -6.32 4.61 10.19
N ILE A 68 -7.29 5.43 10.60
CA ILE A 68 -8.40 5.87 9.76
C ILE A 68 -8.15 7.31 9.33
N LYS A 69 -7.95 7.50 8.04
CA LYS A 69 -7.81 8.81 7.40
C LYS A 69 -9.18 9.41 7.07
N GLU A 70 -9.28 10.72 7.16
CA GLU A 70 -10.47 11.47 6.78
C GLU A 70 -10.78 11.27 5.28
N GLY A 71 -12.06 11.20 4.91
CA GLY A 71 -12.46 10.97 3.51
C GLY A 71 -12.22 9.54 2.99
N ALA A 72 -11.79 8.60 3.84
CA ALA A 72 -11.58 7.22 3.45
C ALA A 72 -12.83 6.59 2.79
N GLY A 73 -12.64 6.07 1.58
CA GLY A 73 -13.71 5.46 0.79
C GLY A 73 -14.66 6.44 0.09
N GLN A 74 -14.28 7.70 -0.07
CA GLN A 74 -14.88 8.63 -1.02
C GLN A 74 -14.15 8.61 -2.38
N THR A 75 -13.50 7.50 -2.75
CA THR A 75 -12.59 7.42 -3.90
C THR A 75 -13.28 7.28 -5.26
N ALA A 76 -14.60 7.06 -5.27
CA ALA A 76 -15.36 6.93 -6.49
C ALA A 76 -15.36 8.27 -7.25
N PRO A 77 -14.88 8.31 -8.50
CA PRO A 77 -14.98 9.52 -9.31
C PRO A 77 -16.45 9.89 -9.52
N LEU A 78 -16.76 11.18 -9.43
CA LEU A 78 -18.07 11.69 -9.85
C LEU A 78 -18.27 11.32 -11.32
N LEU A 79 -19.40 10.69 -11.64
CA LEU A 79 -19.75 10.28 -13.01
C LEU A 79 -19.62 11.49 -13.95
N GLY A 80 -18.78 11.36 -14.98
CA GLY A 80 -18.62 12.38 -16.03
C GLY A 80 -17.42 13.32 -15.86
N HIS A 81 -16.76 13.35 -14.70
CA HIS A 81 -15.52 14.12 -14.52
C HIS A 81 -14.28 13.22 -14.72
N GLY A 82 -13.24 13.77 -15.36
CA GLY A 82 -11.93 13.11 -15.46
C GLY A 82 -11.40 12.68 -14.08
N GLY A 83 -10.48 11.72 -14.05
CA GLY A 83 -9.90 11.24 -12.79
C GLY A 83 -8.45 11.66 -12.60
N PHE A 84 -8.01 11.63 -11.35
CA PHE A 84 -6.63 11.81 -10.95
C PHE A 84 -5.98 10.43 -10.76
N TYR A 85 -4.98 10.10 -11.57
CA TYR A 85 -4.27 8.83 -11.54
C TYR A 85 -3.01 8.98 -10.70
N ALA A 86 -3.02 8.43 -9.49
CA ALA A 86 -1.88 8.46 -8.58
C ALA A 86 -1.00 7.23 -8.82
N VAL A 87 0.12 7.43 -9.51
CA VAL A 87 1.17 6.42 -9.68
C VAL A 87 2.05 6.47 -8.44
N ALA A 88 1.85 5.53 -7.52
CA ALA A 88 2.66 5.45 -6.30
C ALA A 88 3.96 4.68 -6.51
N HIS A 89 3.96 3.70 -7.42
CA HIS A 89 5.15 2.97 -7.82
C HIS A 89 5.16 2.76 -9.34
N GLY A 90 6.25 3.11 -9.98
CA GLY A 90 6.39 3.15 -11.43
C GLY A 90 7.67 3.87 -11.84
N ARG A 91 7.86 4.08 -13.14
CA ARG A 91 9.03 4.82 -13.69
C ARG A 91 9.15 6.22 -13.10
N VAL A 92 8.04 6.97 -13.12
CA VAL A 92 7.94 8.30 -12.53
C VAL A 92 6.68 8.36 -11.65
N PRO A 93 6.81 8.17 -10.32
CA PRO A 93 5.71 8.35 -9.39
C PRO A 93 5.16 9.78 -9.43
N GLY A 94 3.86 9.94 -9.21
CA GLY A 94 3.20 11.23 -9.29
C GLY A 94 1.70 11.13 -9.57
N ILE A 95 1.05 12.27 -9.73
CA ILE A 95 -0.38 12.36 -10.04
C ILE A 95 -0.54 12.85 -11.47
N TYR A 96 -1.29 12.10 -12.27
CA TYR A 96 -1.53 12.36 -13.68
C TYR A 96 -3.03 12.61 -13.92
N LEU A 97 -3.36 13.51 -14.84
CA LEU A 97 -4.74 13.75 -15.29
C LEU A 97 -5.15 12.84 -16.46
N ASP A 98 -4.16 12.28 -17.15
CA ASP A 98 -4.35 11.42 -18.33
C ASP A 98 -3.93 9.99 -18.01
N TRP A 99 -4.84 9.05 -18.25
CA TRP A 99 -4.57 7.63 -18.08
C TRP A 99 -3.40 7.15 -18.93
N ARG A 100 -3.28 7.61 -20.19
CA ARG A 100 -2.18 7.18 -21.08
C ARG A 100 -0.83 7.57 -20.50
N LYS A 101 -0.71 8.76 -19.91
CA LYS A 101 0.52 9.21 -19.24
C LYS A 101 0.82 8.38 -18.00
N ALA A 102 -0.19 8.06 -17.19
CA ALA A 102 -0.03 7.19 -16.02
C ALA A 102 0.34 5.75 -16.40
N GLU A 103 -0.29 5.21 -17.45
CA GLU A 103 -0.02 3.87 -17.98
C GLU A 103 1.43 3.74 -18.46
N LEU A 104 1.98 4.76 -19.13
CA LEU A 104 3.39 4.76 -19.51
C LEU A 104 4.33 4.60 -18.31
N GLN A 105 3.93 5.03 -17.12
CA GLN A 105 4.75 4.89 -15.91
C GLN A 105 4.66 3.49 -15.27
N THR A 106 3.56 2.77 -15.49
CA THR A 106 3.29 1.49 -14.81
C THR A 106 3.39 0.28 -15.72
N LYS A 107 3.16 0.44 -17.03
CA LYS A 107 3.15 -0.65 -18.00
C LYS A 107 4.50 -1.37 -18.04
N LYS A 108 4.47 -2.69 -17.85
CA LYS A 108 5.67 -3.56 -17.79
C LYS A 108 6.72 -3.10 -16.75
N PHE A 109 6.31 -2.37 -15.72
CA PHE A 109 7.18 -2.00 -14.61
C PHE A 109 6.86 -2.92 -13.42
N SER A 110 7.86 -3.67 -12.93
CA SER A 110 7.65 -4.66 -11.87
C SER A 110 7.17 -4.00 -10.58
N GLY A 111 6.11 -4.56 -9.98
CA GLY A 111 5.51 -4.02 -8.76
C GLY A 111 4.83 -2.65 -8.92
N ALA A 112 4.62 -2.16 -10.14
CA ALA A 112 3.95 -0.87 -10.35
C ALA A 112 2.56 -0.83 -9.70
N TYR A 113 2.21 0.32 -9.13
CA TYR A 113 0.91 0.55 -8.53
C TYR A 113 0.39 1.94 -8.88
N CYS A 114 -0.82 1.96 -9.42
CA CYS A 114 -1.55 3.17 -9.77
C CYS A 114 -3.02 3.03 -9.38
N GLU A 115 -3.60 4.09 -8.82
CA GLU A 115 -5.00 4.14 -8.42
C GLU A 115 -5.65 5.43 -8.92
N LYS A 116 -6.93 5.37 -9.27
CA LYS A 116 -7.70 6.50 -9.80
C LYS A 116 -8.58 7.09 -8.70
N PHE A 117 -8.55 8.42 -8.58
CA PHE A 117 -9.32 9.18 -7.61
C PHE A 117 -10.22 10.22 -8.28
N GLY A 118 -11.29 10.61 -7.59
CA GLY A 118 -12.20 11.66 -8.03
C GLY A 118 -11.66 13.08 -7.83
N THR A 119 -10.76 13.27 -6.85
CA THR A 119 -10.16 14.58 -6.55
C THR A 119 -8.64 14.53 -6.45
N TYR A 120 -7.99 15.66 -6.72
CA TYR A 120 -6.55 15.80 -6.57
C TYR A 120 -6.10 15.57 -5.11
N ALA A 121 -6.89 16.06 -4.15
CA ALA A 121 -6.61 15.90 -2.73
C ALA A 121 -6.53 14.42 -2.33
N GLN A 122 -7.49 13.60 -2.77
CA GLN A 122 -7.48 12.15 -2.52
C GLN A 122 -6.26 11.46 -3.15
N ALA A 123 -5.92 11.82 -4.38
CA ALA A 123 -4.73 11.28 -5.04
C ALA A 123 -3.44 11.66 -4.29
N LYS A 124 -3.35 12.91 -3.80
CA LYS A 124 -2.22 13.40 -3.01
C LYS A 124 -2.10 12.70 -1.67
N ASP A 125 -3.22 12.49 -0.98
CA ASP A 125 -3.25 11.78 0.30
C ASP A 125 -2.88 10.31 0.13
N PHE A 126 -3.30 9.68 -0.97
CA PHE A 126 -2.87 8.34 -1.33
C PHE A 126 -1.36 8.23 -1.54
N ILE A 127 -0.75 9.13 -2.33
CA ILE A 127 0.72 9.16 -2.52
C ILE A 127 1.44 9.41 -1.19
N LYS A 128 0.94 10.35 -0.38
CA LYS A 128 1.50 10.63 0.95
C LYS A 128 1.47 9.40 1.85
N SER A 129 0.34 8.71 1.90
CA SER A 129 0.14 7.46 2.65
C SER A 129 1.13 6.39 2.22
N TRP A 130 1.26 6.19 0.91
CA TRP A 130 2.21 5.24 0.35
C TRP A 130 3.64 5.54 0.75
N ASN A 131 4.06 6.81 0.62
CA ASN A 131 5.42 7.23 0.96
C ASN A 131 5.72 7.03 2.44
N ILE A 132 4.79 7.38 3.33
CA ILE A 132 4.94 7.17 4.78
C ILE A 132 5.06 5.67 5.08
N ALA A 133 4.19 4.83 4.52
CA ALA A 133 4.27 3.38 4.73
C ALA A 133 5.60 2.80 4.25
N CYS A 134 6.12 3.24 3.09
CA CYS A 134 7.44 2.83 2.61
C CYS A 134 8.56 3.27 3.56
N ILE A 135 8.54 4.54 4.02
CA ILE A 135 9.53 5.07 4.96
C ILE A 135 9.53 4.27 6.26
N GLU A 136 8.36 3.96 6.84
CA GLU A 136 8.28 3.16 8.06
C GLU A 136 8.87 1.76 7.87
N ILE A 137 8.61 1.11 6.73
CA ILE A 137 9.16 -0.20 6.40
C ILE A 137 10.68 -0.13 6.29
N TYR A 138 11.21 0.85 5.56
CA TYR A 138 12.65 1.02 5.36
C TYR A 138 13.38 1.43 6.64
N ALA A 139 12.79 2.31 7.44
CA ALA A 139 13.37 2.75 8.71
C ALA A 139 13.50 1.57 9.67
N LYS A 140 12.52 0.66 9.69
CA LYS A 140 12.60 -0.57 10.48
C LYS A 140 13.72 -1.48 10.01
N GLU A 141 13.77 -1.80 8.71
CA GLU A 141 14.81 -2.66 8.12
C GLU A 141 16.21 -2.08 8.38
N LEU A 142 16.36 -0.75 8.22
CA LEU A 142 17.60 -0.05 8.55
C LEU A 142 17.95 -0.19 10.03
N TYR A 143 17.00 0.07 10.93
CA TYR A 143 17.23 -0.05 12.38
C TYR A 143 17.66 -1.46 12.78
N GLU A 144 17.05 -2.50 12.22
CA GLU A 144 17.41 -3.90 12.47
C GLU A 144 18.86 -4.16 12.05
N HIS A 145 19.24 -3.82 10.83
CA HIS A 145 20.62 -3.96 10.36
C HIS A 145 21.65 -3.21 11.21
N LEU A 146 21.34 -1.97 11.61
CA LEU A 146 22.24 -1.16 12.44
C LEU A 146 22.38 -1.76 13.85
N SER A 147 21.30 -2.30 14.41
CA SER A 147 21.30 -2.94 15.73
C SER A 147 22.12 -4.25 15.74
N GLU A 148 22.23 -4.91 14.58
CA GLU A 148 23.09 -6.07 14.35
C GLU A 148 24.56 -5.69 14.05
N GLY A 149 24.89 -4.39 14.06
CA GLY A 149 26.25 -3.88 13.87
C GLY A 149 26.65 -3.59 12.42
N SER A 150 25.70 -3.64 11.48
CA SER A 150 25.97 -3.24 10.10
C SER A 150 26.30 -1.75 10.02
N HIS A 151 27.29 -1.36 9.21
CA HIS A 151 27.54 0.05 8.95
C HIS A 151 26.45 0.62 8.01
N PRO A 152 25.90 1.83 8.25
CA PRO A 152 24.81 2.40 7.45
C PRO A 152 25.04 2.37 5.92
N ARG A 153 26.26 2.69 5.48
CA ARG A 153 26.67 2.66 4.06
C ARG A 153 26.55 1.28 3.37
N ASP A 154 26.57 0.19 4.14
CA ASP A 154 26.58 -1.18 3.63
C ASP A 154 25.18 -1.81 3.61
N VAL A 155 24.18 -1.15 4.22
CA VAL A 155 22.81 -1.65 4.30
C VAL A 155 22.14 -1.60 2.93
N LYS A 156 21.73 -2.77 2.42
CA LYS A 156 20.99 -2.92 1.16
C LYS A 156 19.53 -3.18 1.45
N LEU A 157 18.70 -2.14 1.36
CA LEU A 157 17.25 -2.25 1.54
C LEU A 157 16.61 -2.97 0.36
N ASN A 158 15.92 -4.09 0.62
CA ASN A 158 15.45 -5.01 -0.42
C ASN A 158 13.92 -5.03 -0.59
N ASN A 159 13.18 -4.34 0.27
CA ASN A 159 11.73 -4.49 0.40
C ASN A 159 10.88 -4.09 -0.84
N PHE A 160 11.48 -3.44 -1.84
CA PHE A 160 10.80 -3.10 -3.11
C PHE A 160 11.58 -3.52 -4.38
N LYS A 161 12.72 -4.23 -4.25
CA LYS A 161 13.52 -4.70 -5.40
C LYS A 161 13.22 -6.14 -5.83
N ARG A 162 12.54 -6.95 -5.02
CA ARG A 162 12.33 -8.39 -5.32
C ARG A 162 11.01 -8.68 -6.06
N GLN A 163 11.05 -8.49 -7.38
CA GLN A 163 10.43 -9.39 -8.37
C GLN A 163 11.12 -9.18 -9.73
N PHE A 164 12.42 -9.42 -9.77
CA PHE A 164 13.06 -10.06 -10.90
C PHE A 164 13.41 -11.46 -10.41
N VAL A 165 12.55 -12.43 -10.72
CA VAL A 165 13.07 -13.78 -10.91
C VAL A 165 13.83 -13.68 -12.22
N GLU A 166 15.16 -13.74 -12.16
CA GLU A 166 15.98 -14.06 -13.32
C GLU A 166 15.54 -15.44 -13.83
N GLN A 167 14.57 -15.44 -14.73
CA GLN A 167 14.27 -16.57 -15.60
C GLN A 167 14.16 -16.03 -17.02
N TYR A 168 15.28 -15.53 -17.54
CA TYR A 168 15.63 -15.58 -18.97
C TYR A 168 17.16 -15.44 -19.08
N GLN A 169 17.85 -16.50 -18.66
CA GLN A 169 19.08 -16.95 -19.31
C GLN A 169 18.93 -18.45 -19.57
N ALA A 170 18.50 -18.77 -20.77
CA ALA A 170 18.82 -19.94 -21.58
C ALA A 170 18.23 -19.69 -22.97
#